data_AF-A0A076PQK5-F1
#
_entry.id   AF-A0A076PQK5-F1
#
_cell.length_a   1.000
_cell.length_b   1.000
_cell.length_c   1.000
_cell.angle_alpha   90.00
_cell.angle_beta   90.00
_cell.angle_gamma   90.00
#
_symmetry.space_group_name_H-M   'P 1'
#
loop_
_entity.id
_entity.type
_entity.pdbx_description
1 polymer ?
#
loop_
_entity_poly.entity_id
_entity_poly.type
_entity_poly.pdbx_seq_one_letter_code
_entity_poly.pdbx_strand_id
1 'polypeptide(L)'
;MLEKLQKDIGDRFLVIRNSWSTEATTIPAIDSMMNFTTGETDKKLNIIALAKEAGYKTWWISNHDDIAITQKHAAMADVTSMENNKPGRSSNSLDEILLPSYEEALKDPHPQKLIVLHMLGAHPHYRLRYPEKQPQFPDDEVSKVMSVAERSMWVQQFRNDYDSAILYQDTVVASVFEKIKSSPSSAEDYKSVIYVSDHGQEVGHQTNKVGHSPSTASGYKIPTIIWTSTGTDVASKNISDRPFRADWLAWTMSDLMALRWNSYDPSRSIINSSYSWISPRLPINDTITGN
;
A
#
# COMPACT_ATOMS: atom_id res chain seq x y z
N MET A 1 2.07 -8.43 14.18
CA MET A 1 1.65 -9.68 13.51
C MET A 1 2.43 -9.90 12.22
N LEU A 2 2.65 -8.87 11.42
CA LEU A 2 3.44 -8.94 10.18
C LEU A 2 4.87 -9.42 10.41
N GLU A 3 5.54 -9.01 11.50
CA GLU A 3 6.87 -9.53 11.84
C GLU A 3 6.88 -11.04 12.09
N LYS A 4 5.83 -11.56 12.75
CA LYS A 4 5.68 -13.00 12.95
C LYS A 4 5.46 -13.69 11.60
N LEU A 5 4.58 -13.13 10.78
CA LEU A 5 4.28 -13.64 9.45
C LEU A 5 5.54 -13.67 8.56
N GLN A 6 6.38 -12.63 8.62
CA GLN A 6 7.66 -12.59 7.92
C GLN A 6 8.58 -13.72 8.37
N LYS A 7 8.70 -13.97 9.69
CA LYS A 7 9.50 -15.08 10.24
C LYS A 7 8.95 -16.44 9.79
N ASP A 8 7.63 -16.61 9.78
CA ASP A 8 6.97 -17.86 9.44
C ASP A 8 7.03 -18.17 7.93
N ILE A 9 6.96 -17.13 7.08
CA ILE A 9 6.95 -17.28 5.60
C ILE A 9 8.35 -17.26 5.00
N GLY A 10 9.31 -16.59 5.63
CA GLY A 10 10.70 -16.48 5.17
C GLY A 10 10.83 -15.68 3.88
N ASP A 11 11.67 -16.17 2.96
CA ASP A 11 12.09 -15.47 1.73
C ASP A 11 10.96 -15.17 0.74
N ARG A 12 9.77 -15.73 0.96
CA ARG A 12 8.57 -15.39 0.18
C ARG A 12 7.88 -14.12 0.65
N PHE A 13 8.29 -13.53 1.78
CA PHE A 13 7.73 -12.31 2.36
C PHE A 13 8.77 -11.19 2.34
N LEU A 14 8.71 -10.36 1.32
CA LEU A 14 9.66 -9.29 1.05
C LEU A 14 9.18 -7.99 1.71
N VAL A 15 9.97 -7.46 2.64
CA VAL A 15 9.77 -6.12 3.20
C VAL A 15 10.70 -5.18 2.48
N ILE A 16 10.15 -4.30 1.64
CA ILE A 16 10.94 -3.35 0.86
C ILE A 16 11.30 -2.16 1.75
N ARG A 17 12.55 -2.13 2.21
CA ARG A 17 13.04 -1.20 3.25
C ARG A 17 13.11 0.25 2.78
N ASN A 18 13.20 0.44 1.47
CA ASN A 18 13.47 1.70 0.80
C ASN A 18 12.31 1.97 -0.15
N SER A 19 11.22 2.57 0.32
CA SER A 19 10.00 2.77 -0.46
C SER A 19 9.46 4.19 -0.33
N TRP A 20 9.16 4.82 -1.47
CA TRP A 20 8.62 6.17 -1.55
C TRP A 20 7.34 6.22 -2.38
N SER A 21 6.33 6.92 -1.87
CA SER A 21 5.33 7.53 -2.72
C SER A 21 5.94 8.67 -3.54
N THR A 22 5.35 8.96 -4.69
CA THR A 22 5.73 10.12 -5.50
C THR A 22 4.82 11.31 -5.30
N GLU A 23 3.77 11.14 -4.50
CA GLU A 23 2.73 12.11 -4.22
C GLU A 23 2.45 12.12 -2.72
N ALA A 24 2.21 13.29 -2.14
CA ALA A 24 1.96 13.43 -0.70
C ALA A 24 0.47 13.48 -0.33
N THR A 25 -0.42 13.12 -1.26
CA THR A 25 -1.88 13.13 -1.09
C THR A 25 -2.53 11.98 -1.85
N THR A 26 -3.65 11.47 -1.33
CA THR A 26 -4.30 10.23 -1.77
C THR A 26 -4.70 10.20 -3.25
N ILE A 27 -5.42 11.22 -3.76
CA ILE A 27 -5.92 11.18 -5.15
C ILE A 27 -4.77 11.11 -6.18
N PRO A 28 -3.76 12.01 -6.16
CA PRO A 28 -2.61 11.90 -7.05
C PRO A 28 -1.81 10.61 -6.86
N ALA A 29 -1.63 10.16 -5.60
CA ALA A 29 -0.89 8.93 -5.30
C ALA A 29 -1.55 7.72 -5.95
N ILE A 30 -2.84 7.50 -5.72
CA ILE A 30 -3.59 6.38 -6.30
C ILE A 30 -3.65 6.51 -7.84
N ASP A 31 -3.85 7.72 -8.39
CA ASP A 31 -3.80 7.92 -9.84
C ASP A 31 -2.45 7.52 -10.44
N SER A 32 -1.34 7.88 -9.77
CA SER A 32 0.01 7.50 -10.22
C SER A 32 0.27 5.99 -10.09
N MET A 33 -0.24 5.36 -9.03
CA MET A 33 -0.04 3.93 -8.73
C MET A 33 -0.80 3.02 -9.69
N MET A 34 -2.02 3.41 -10.06
CA MET A 34 -2.91 2.60 -10.90
C MET A 34 -2.67 2.79 -12.40
N ASN A 35 -1.95 3.84 -12.80
CA ASN A 35 -1.68 4.15 -14.20
C ASN A 35 -0.21 3.99 -14.57
N PHE A 36 0.07 3.61 -15.82
CA PHE A 36 1.43 3.51 -16.32
C PHE A 36 1.95 4.89 -16.77
N THR A 37 2.80 5.51 -15.96
CA THR A 37 3.44 6.80 -16.28
C THR A 37 4.66 6.60 -17.19
N THR A 38 4.47 6.70 -18.51
CA THR A 38 5.56 6.52 -19.50
C THR A 38 6.13 7.82 -20.05
N GLY A 39 5.62 8.98 -19.65
CA GLY A 39 6.16 10.29 -20.05
C GLY A 39 5.92 10.71 -21.51
N GLU A 40 5.48 9.80 -22.40
CA GLU A 40 5.46 10.05 -23.85
C GLU A 40 4.07 10.02 -24.51
N THR A 41 2.99 9.62 -23.81
CA THR A 41 1.63 9.64 -24.41
C THR A 41 0.55 10.09 -23.44
N ASP A 42 -0.43 10.86 -23.94
CA ASP A 42 -1.64 11.29 -23.20
C ASP A 42 -2.58 10.12 -22.83
N LYS A 43 -2.31 8.91 -23.34
CA LYS A 43 -3.08 7.71 -23.00
C LYS A 43 -2.49 7.04 -21.77
N LYS A 44 -3.04 7.39 -20.60
CA LYS A 44 -2.81 6.63 -19.36
C LYS A 44 -3.46 5.24 -19.49
N LEU A 45 -2.64 4.21 -19.66
CA LEU A 45 -3.08 2.83 -19.44
C LEU A 45 -3.32 2.64 -17.94
N ASN A 46 -4.37 1.90 -17.56
CA ASN A 46 -4.70 1.59 -16.17
C ASN A 46 -4.56 0.10 -15.91
N ILE A 47 -3.96 -0.29 -14.78
CA ILE A 47 -3.70 -1.70 -14.44
C ILE A 47 -4.97 -2.53 -14.29
N ILE A 48 -6.07 -1.96 -13.80
CA ILE A 48 -7.35 -2.66 -13.63
C ILE A 48 -7.93 -2.98 -15.00
N ALA A 49 -7.98 -1.98 -15.88
CA ALA A 49 -8.46 -2.16 -17.25
C ALA A 49 -7.59 -3.15 -18.04
N LEU A 50 -6.26 -3.10 -17.86
CA LEU A 50 -5.34 -4.03 -18.50
C LEU A 50 -5.54 -5.47 -18.00
N ALA A 51 -5.68 -5.67 -16.69
CA ALA A 51 -5.93 -7.00 -16.12
C ALA A 51 -7.26 -7.58 -16.63
N LYS A 52 -8.31 -6.75 -16.67
CA LYS A 52 -9.61 -7.13 -17.21
C LYS A 52 -9.53 -7.54 -18.69
N GLU A 53 -8.84 -6.75 -19.52
CA GLU A 53 -8.60 -7.09 -20.93
C GLU A 53 -7.80 -8.38 -21.09
N ALA A 54 -6.87 -8.65 -20.17
CA ALA A 54 -6.09 -9.90 -20.14
C ALA A 54 -6.89 -11.11 -19.61
N GLY A 55 -8.17 -10.95 -19.29
CA GLY A 55 -9.04 -12.02 -18.83
C GLY A 55 -9.08 -12.23 -17.33
N TYR A 56 -8.55 -11.32 -16.51
CA TYR A 56 -8.74 -11.37 -15.06
C TYR A 56 -10.13 -10.86 -14.70
N LYS A 57 -10.80 -11.52 -13.76
CA LYS A 57 -11.92 -10.90 -13.05
C LYS A 57 -11.36 -9.93 -12.02
N THR A 58 -11.92 -8.73 -11.96
CA THR A 58 -11.37 -7.62 -11.19
C THR A 58 -12.33 -7.14 -10.10
N TRP A 59 -11.80 -6.95 -8.89
CA TRP A 59 -12.55 -6.43 -7.74
C TRP A 59 -11.90 -5.16 -7.20
N TRP A 60 -12.73 -4.20 -6.82
CA TRP A 60 -12.37 -3.06 -5.99
C TRP A 60 -13.26 -3.04 -4.75
N ILE A 61 -12.68 -3.35 -3.59
CA ILE A 61 -13.38 -3.40 -2.30
C ILE A 61 -12.81 -2.27 -1.44
N SER A 62 -13.64 -1.32 -1.02
CA SER A 62 -13.17 -0.08 -0.39
C SER A 62 -13.86 0.25 0.93
N ASN A 63 -13.06 0.70 1.90
CA ASN A 63 -13.51 1.32 3.15
C ASN A 63 -13.45 2.86 3.06
N HIS A 64 -13.05 3.41 1.92
CA HIS A 64 -12.80 4.83 1.73
C HIS A 64 -13.75 5.39 0.66
N ASP A 65 -14.76 6.14 1.12
CA ASP A 65 -15.75 6.79 0.26
C ASP A 65 -15.19 8.07 -0.38
N ASP A 66 -14.29 7.90 -1.36
CA ASP A 66 -13.74 8.98 -2.19
C ASP A 66 -14.26 8.87 -3.63
N ILE A 67 -15.17 9.78 -3.98
CA ILE A 67 -15.84 9.83 -5.29
C ILE A 67 -14.84 9.87 -6.46
N ALA A 68 -13.72 10.57 -6.32
CA ALA A 68 -12.75 10.70 -7.41
C ALA A 68 -12.03 9.37 -7.66
N ILE A 69 -11.64 8.67 -6.59
CA ILE A 69 -11.04 7.33 -6.68
C ILE A 69 -12.06 6.32 -7.23
N THR A 70 -13.29 6.38 -6.74
CA THR A 70 -14.36 5.49 -7.21
C THR A 70 -14.62 5.66 -8.69
N GLN A 71 -14.77 6.90 -9.17
CA GLN A 71 -15.08 7.17 -10.58
C GLN A 71 -13.91 6.90 -11.53
N LYS A 72 -12.66 7.11 -11.08
CA LYS A 72 -11.47 6.94 -11.93
C LYS A 72 -10.90 5.53 -11.95
N HIS A 73 -11.05 4.76 -10.87
CA HIS A 73 -10.38 3.47 -10.73
C HIS A 73 -11.35 2.35 -10.36
N ALA A 74 -12.13 2.50 -9.29
CA ALA A 74 -13.05 1.44 -8.86
C ALA A 74 -14.04 1.05 -9.96
N ALA A 75 -14.59 2.05 -10.67
CA ALA A 75 -15.54 1.85 -11.76
C ALA A 75 -14.98 1.07 -12.98
N MET A 76 -13.66 0.86 -13.07
CA MET A 76 -13.05 0.01 -14.09
C MET A 76 -13.14 -1.48 -13.74
N ALA A 77 -13.31 -1.82 -12.45
CA ALA A 77 -13.40 -3.20 -11.99
C ALA A 77 -14.74 -3.86 -12.37
N ASP A 78 -14.77 -5.19 -12.45
CA ASP A 78 -16.01 -5.95 -12.68
C ASP A 78 -16.93 -5.91 -11.47
N VAL A 79 -16.35 -5.90 -10.27
CA VAL A 79 -17.07 -5.84 -9.01
C VAL A 79 -16.53 -4.69 -8.17
N THR A 80 -17.39 -3.74 -7.84
CA THR A 80 -17.09 -2.66 -6.89
C THR A 80 -17.91 -2.86 -5.62
N SER A 81 -17.25 -2.89 -4.47
CA SER A 81 -17.91 -2.90 -3.16
C SER A 81 -17.44 -1.73 -2.32
N MET A 82 -18.37 -0.89 -1.87
CA MET A 82 -18.11 0.25 -0.99
C MET A 82 -18.66 -0.10 0.40
N GLU A 83 -17.81 -0.69 1.24
CA GLU A 83 -18.21 -1.20 2.56
C GLU A 83 -18.50 -0.07 3.56
N ASN A 84 -17.86 1.08 3.36
CA ASN A 84 -18.14 2.29 4.11
C ASN A 84 -18.92 3.28 3.24
N ASN A 85 -20.17 3.50 3.63
CA ASN A 85 -21.12 4.41 2.98
C ASN A 85 -21.30 5.72 3.76
N LYS A 86 -20.43 6.00 4.75
CA LYS A 86 -20.44 7.28 5.46
C LYS A 86 -19.50 8.23 4.72
N PRO A 87 -20.04 9.27 4.06
CA PRO A 87 -19.22 10.22 3.34
C PRO A 87 -18.34 11.02 4.31
N GLY A 88 -17.15 11.35 3.83
CA GLY A 88 -16.23 12.26 4.52
C GLY A 88 -15.25 11.58 5.48
N ARG A 89 -14.32 12.40 5.98
CA ARG A 89 -13.11 11.98 6.71
C ARG A 89 -13.34 11.54 8.16
N SER A 90 -14.58 11.60 8.63
CA SER A 90 -14.98 11.37 10.02
C SER A 90 -15.59 9.99 10.26
N SER A 91 -15.65 9.13 9.23
CA SER A 91 -16.13 7.76 9.40
C SER A 91 -15.27 7.01 10.42
N ASN A 92 -15.91 6.33 11.36
CA ASN A 92 -15.27 5.42 12.31
C ASN A 92 -15.29 3.96 11.81
N SER A 93 -15.51 3.75 10.51
CA SER A 93 -15.45 2.43 9.89
C SER A 93 -14.01 1.90 9.93
N LEU A 94 -13.85 0.71 10.50
CA LEU A 94 -12.55 0.06 10.66
C LEU A 94 -12.27 -0.87 9.46
N ASP A 95 -11.02 -0.95 9.02
CA ASP A 95 -10.64 -1.64 7.77
C ASP A 95 -10.87 -3.15 7.78
N GLU A 96 -11.07 -3.78 8.94
CA GLU A 96 -11.53 -5.16 9.06
C GLU A 96 -12.86 -5.44 8.35
N ILE A 97 -13.66 -4.40 8.09
CA ILE A 97 -14.91 -4.50 7.33
C ILE A 97 -14.69 -5.01 5.90
N LEU A 98 -13.48 -4.89 5.35
CA LEU A 98 -13.15 -5.36 4.00
C LEU A 98 -12.96 -6.89 3.93
N LEU A 99 -12.72 -7.53 5.08
CA LEU A 99 -12.32 -8.94 5.13
C LEU A 99 -13.40 -9.92 4.64
N PRO A 100 -14.71 -9.76 4.94
CA PRO A 100 -15.75 -10.63 4.41
C PRO A 100 -15.83 -10.60 2.87
N SER A 101 -15.91 -9.42 2.26
CA SER A 101 -15.96 -9.27 0.81
C SER A 101 -14.68 -9.74 0.12
N TYR A 102 -13.53 -9.58 0.79
CA TYR A 102 -12.27 -10.15 0.33
C TYR A 102 -12.31 -11.69 0.30
N GLU A 103 -12.84 -12.35 1.34
CA GLU A 103 -13.00 -13.80 1.34
C GLU A 103 -13.96 -14.29 0.26
N GLU A 104 -15.04 -13.54 -0.02
CA GLU A 104 -15.96 -13.86 -1.12
C GLU A 104 -15.24 -13.79 -2.46
N ALA A 105 -14.47 -12.73 -2.71
CA ALA A 105 -13.66 -12.61 -3.93
C ALA A 105 -12.61 -13.73 -4.04
N LEU A 106 -11.99 -14.15 -2.93
CA LEU A 106 -11.07 -15.29 -2.91
C LEU A 106 -11.76 -16.62 -3.25
N LYS A 107 -13.02 -16.82 -2.87
CA LYS A 107 -13.82 -18.03 -3.14
C LYS A 107 -14.44 -18.05 -4.55
N ASP A 108 -14.43 -16.92 -5.26
CA ASP A 108 -14.95 -16.85 -6.62
C ASP A 108 -14.23 -17.86 -7.54
N PRO A 109 -14.96 -18.65 -8.34
CA PRO A 109 -14.38 -19.73 -9.15
C PRO A 109 -13.61 -19.24 -10.37
N HIS A 110 -13.58 -17.92 -10.65
CA HIS A 110 -12.85 -17.38 -11.78
C HIS A 110 -11.34 -17.69 -11.66
N PRO A 111 -10.70 -18.24 -12.73
CA PRO A 111 -9.33 -18.76 -12.64
C PRO A 111 -8.26 -17.69 -12.44
N GLN A 112 -8.50 -16.47 -12.91
CA GLN A 112 -7.57 -15.34 -12.79
C GLN A 112 -8.27 -14.16 -12.12
N LYS A 113 -7.69 -13.63 -11.05
CA LYS A 113 -8.34 -12.63 -10.19
C LYS A 113 -7.38 -11.52 -9.80
N LEU A 114 -7.81 -10.28 -9.94
CA LEU A 114 -7.16 -9.10 -9.34
C LEU A 114 -8.13 -8.53 -8.31
N ILE A 115 -7.72 -8.52 -7.04
CA ILE A 115 -8.55 -8.03 -5.94
C ILE A 115 -7.84 -6.86 -5.27
N VAL A 116 -8.42 -5.67 -5.38
CA VAL A 116 -7.91 -4.44 -4.75
C VAL A 116 -8.68 -4.18 -3.46
N LEU A 117 -7.96 -4.07 -2.34
CA LEU A 117 -8.50 -3.64 -1.05
C LEU A 117 -8.05 -2.20 -0.78
N HIS A 118 -8.97 -1.25 -0.90
CA HIS A 118 -8.69 0.17 -0.65
C HIS A 118 -9.09 0.55 0.79
N MET A 119 -8.08 0.53 1.66
CA MET A 119 -8.16 0.79 3.09
C MET A 119 -8.20 2.29 3.42
N LEU A 120 -8.78 2.66 4.57
CA LEU A 120 -8.57 3.98 5.17
C LEU A 120 -7.17 4.13 5.77
N GLY A 121 -6.58 3.04 6.27
CA GLY A 121 -5.24 3.05 6.84
C GLY A 121 -5.14 3.95 8.07
N ALA A 122 -4.00 4.63 8.18
CA ALA A 122 -3.75 5.64 9.20
C ALA A 122 -4.15 7.06 8.73
N HIS A 123 -5.30 7.21 8.05
CA HIS A 123 -5.80 8.52 7.64
C HIS A 123 -6.06 9.44 8.86
N PRO A 124 -5.85 10.79 8.75
CA PRO A 124 -6.06 11.74 9.85
C PRO A 124 -7.37 11.59 10.60
N HIS A 125 -7.33 11.94 11.89
CA HIS A 125 -8.21 11.45 12.97
C HIS A 125 -7.88 10.01 13.38
N TYR A 126 -6.60 9.75 13.66
CA TYR A 126 -6.06 8.41 13.93
C TYR A 126 -6.82 7.64 15.01
N ARG A 127 -7.35 8.33 16.04
CA ARG A 127 -8.18 7.71 17.09
C ARG A 127 -9.40 6.96 16.57
N LEU A 128 -9.91 7.33 15.39
CA LEU A 128 -11.05 6.69 14.72
C LEU A 128 -10.63 5.50 13.83
N ARG A 129 -9.33 5.22 13.71
CA ARG A 129 -8.77 4.15 12.85
C ARG A 129 -8.51 2.85 13.60
N TYR A 130 -8.88 2.78 14.87
CA TYR A 130 -8.69 1.58 15.70
C TYR A 130 -9.74 1.48 16.80
N PRO A 131 -10.02 0.26 17.33
CA PRO A 131 -11.01 0.06 18.39
C PRO A 131 -10.56 0.69 19.71
N GLU A 132 -11.50 1.02 20.61
CA GLU A 132 -11.20 1.76 21.85
C GLU A 132 -10.12 1.12 22.76
N LYS A 133 -9.91 -0.19 22.66
CA LYS A 133 -9.01 -0.97 23.53
C LYS A 133 -7.63 -1.24 22.92
N GLN A 134 -7.10 -0.36 22.06
CA GLN A 134 -5.71 -0.49 21.60
C GLN A 134 -4.70 0.02 22.64
N PRO A 135 -3.51 -0.61 22.75
CA PRO A 135 -2.38 -0.05 23.47
C PRO A 135 -2.04 1.37 23.01
N GLN A 136 -1.57 2.18 23.95
CA GLN A 136 -1.09 3.54 23.75
C GLN A 136 0.41 3.59 24.05
N PHE A 137 1.10 4.61 23.54
CA PHE A 137 2.56 4.71 23.60
C PHE A 137 3.10 6.00 24.26
N PRO A 138 2.52 6.48 25.39
CA PRO A 138 2.84 7.82 25.89
C PRO A 138 4.27 8.00 26.41
N ASP A 139 4.96 6.93 26.83
CA ASP A 139 6.25 7.01 27.55
C ASP A 139 7.37 6.18 26.91
N ASP A 140 7.32 5.95 25.59
CA ASP A 140 8.36 5.24 24.85
C ASP A 140 9.57 6.14 24.47
N GLU A 141 10.56 5.57 23.77
CA GLU A 141 11.74 6.31 23.31
C GLU A 141 11.39 7.45 22.34
N VAL A 142 10.36 7.28 21.51
CA VAL A 142 9.90 8.31 20.58
C VAL A 142 9.33 9.50 21.35
N SER A 143 8.59 9.26 22.44
CA SER A 143 8.04 10.33 23.30
C SER A 143 9.17 11.15 23.93
N LYS A 144 10.23 10.48 24.39
CA LYS A 144 11.41 11.16 24.93
C LYS A 144 12.08 12.04 23.87
N VAL A 145 12.28 11.53 22.66
CA VAL A 145 12.84 12.29 21.53
C VAL A 145 11.95 13.50 21.19
N MET A 146 10.63 13.32 21.14
CA MET A 146 9.68 14.40 20.88
C MET A 146 9.69 15.46 21.97
N SER A 147 9.83 15.08 23.23
CA SER A 147 9.94 16.02 24.35
C SER A 147 11.22 16.85 24.27
N VAL A 148 12.37 16.23 23.95
CA VAL A 148 13.65 16.94 23.74
C VAL A 148 13.56 17.89 22.55
N ALA A 149 12.84 17.50 21.50
CA ALA A 149 12.57 18.33 20.33
C ALA A 149 11.42 19.36 20.53
N GLU A 150 10.98 19.57 21.77
CA GLU A 150 9.93 20.51 22.18
C GLU A 150 8.64 20.38 21.35
N ARG A 151 8.27 19.15 20.97
CA ARG A 151 7.00 18.88 20.30
C ARG A 151 5.85 19.18 21.24
N SER A 152 4.82 19.84 20.74
CA SER A 152 3.65 20.19 21.55
C SER A 152 2.96 18.92 22.07
N MET A 153 2.29 19.03 23.24
CA MET A 153 1.52 17.93 23.81
C MET A 153 0.47 17.39 22.82
N TRP A 154 -0.10 18.28 21.99
CA TRP A 154 -1.04 17.89 20.94
C TRP A 154 -0.37 16.99 19.90
N VAL A 155 0.81 17.35 19.38
CA VAL A 155 1.55 16.53 18.41
C VAL A 155 1.94 15.17 19.02
N GLN A 156 2.36 15.16 20.29
CA GLN A 156 2.66 13.91 21.00
C GLN A 156 1.43 12.99 21.13
N GLN A 157 0.26 13.54 21.45
CA GLN A 157 -0.98 12.75 21.49
C GLN A 157 -1.35 12.18 20.12
N PHE A 158 -1.27 12.98 19.05
CA PHE A 158 -1.54 12.50 17.70
C PHE A 158 -0.55 11.43 17.26
N ARG A 159 0.70 11.51 17.69
CA ARG A 159 1.68 10.45 17.46
C ARG A 159 1.25 9.15 18.15
N ASN A 160 0.82 9.20 19.41
CA ASN A 160 0.33 8.02 20.12
C ASN A 160 -0.88 7.39 19.41
N ASP A 161 -1.86 8.21 19.00
CA ASP A 161 -3.01 7.72 18.26
C ASP A 161 -2.59 7.11 16.90
N TYR A 162 -1.60 7.70 16.23
CA TYR A 162 -1.06 7.17 14.97
C TYR A 162 -0.42 5.80 15.16
N ASP A 163 0.42 5.61 16.18
CA ASP A 163 1.07 4.33 16.45
C ASP A 163 0.05 3.24 16.82
N SER A 164 -1.02 3.59 17.54
CA SER A 164 -2.14 2.67 17.79
C SER A 164 -2.90 2.30 16.51
N ALA A 165 -3.08 3.25 15.59
CA ALA A 165 -3.66 2.98 14.28
C ALA A 165 -2.76 2.06 13.45
N ILE A 166 -1.43 2.25 13.49
CA ILE A 166 -0.48 1.38 12.80
C ILE A 166 -0.49 -0.04 13.39
N LEU A 167 -0.57 -0.19 14.71
CA LEU A 167 -0.70 -1.52 15.35
C LEU A 167 -1.99 -2.23 14.93
N TYR A 168 -3.09 -1.50 14.82
CA TYR A 168 -4.33 -2.04 14.27
C TYR A 168 -4.17 -2.45 12.79
N GLN A 169 -3.56 -1.60 11.96
CA GLN A 169 -3.30 -1.90 10.55
C GLN A 169 -2.41 -3.12 10.36
N ASP A 170 -1.38 -3.30 11.19
CA ASP A 170 -0.55 -4.52 11.21
C ASP A 170 -1.41 -5.79 11.35
N THR A 171 -2.46 -5.75 12.18
CA THR A 171 -3.39 -6.87 12.37
C THR A 171 -4.28 -7.12 11.16
N VAL A 172 -4.85 -6.06 10.58
CA VAL A 172 -5.72 -6.15 9.39
C VAL A 172 -4.92 -6.63 8.18
N VAL A 173 -3.77 -6.01 7.91
CA VAL A 173 -2.89 -6.40 6.81
C VAL A 173 -2.43 -7.84 7.01
N ALA A 174 -1.97 -8.25 8.20
CA ALA A 174 -1.61 -9.65 8.43
C ALA A 174 -2.77 -10.63 8.13
N SER A 175 -4.01 -10.23 8.45
CA SER A 175 -5.21 -11.02 8.13
C SER A 175 -5.44 -11.17 6.63
N VAL A 176 -5.13 -10.15 5.82
CA VAL A 176 -5.20 -10.22 4.35
C VAL A 176 -4.24 -11.28 3.80
N PHE A 177 -2.99 -11.28 4.26
CA PHE A 177 -1.98 -12.26 3.84
C PHE A 177 -2.33 -13.68 4.32
N GLU A 178 -2.81 -13.84 5.55
CA GLU A 178 -3.23 -15.15 6.07
C GLU A 178 -4.43 -15.73 5.32
N LYS A 179 -5.42 -14.90 4.95
CA LYS A 179 -6.61 -15.34 4.22
C LYS A 179 -6.29 -15.80 2.79
N ILE A 180 -5.42 -15.11 2.04
CA ILE A 180 -5.03 -15.62 0.71
C ILE A 180 -4.18 -16.88 0.82
N LYS A 181 -3.29 -16.97 1.81
CA LYS A 181 -2.47 -18.15 2.04
C LYS A 181 -3.33 -19.38 2.38
N SER A 182 -4.39 -19.18 3.16
CA SER A 182 -5.34 -20.23 3.54
C SER A 182 -6.51 -20.42 2.56
N SER A 183 -6.65 -19.55 1.55
CA SER A 183 -7.70 -19.70 0.54
C SER A 183 -7.53 -20.98 -0.28
N PRO A 184 -8.64 -21.59 -0.77
CA PRO A 184 -8.57 -22.78 -1.61
C PRO A 184 -7.54 -22.62 -2.74
N SER A 185 -6.72 -23.65 -2.96
CA SER A 185 -5.64 -23.63 -3.94
C SER A 185 -5.47 -25.01 -4.56
N SER A 186 -5.29 -25.07 -5.87
CA SER A 186 -4.59 -26.17 -6.51
C SER A 186 -3.08 -26.03 -6.32
N ALA A 187 -2.31 -27.11 -6.54
CA ALA A 187 -0.85 -27.06 -6.50
C ALA A 187 -0.24 -26.17 -7.61
N GLU A 188 -1.03 -25.86 -8.65
CA GLU A 188 -0.61 -25.06 -9.81
C GLU A 188 -0.96 -23.57 -9.65
N ASP A 189 -1.77 -23.21 -8.64
CA ASP A 189 -2.23 -21.84 -8.46
C ASP A 189 -1.11 -20.92 -7.97
N TYR A 190 -0.85 -19.87 -8.74
CA TYR A 190 0.00 -18.76 -8.31
C TYR A 190 -0.82 -17.74 -7.50
N LYS A 191 -0.29 -17.32 -6.35
CA LYS A 191 -0.88 -16.29 -5.49
C LYS A 191 0.16 -15.25 -5.15
N SER A 192 -0.24 -13.99 -5.13
CA SER A 192 0.61 -12.91 -4.65
C SER A 192 -0.21 -11.84 -3.93
N VAL A 193 0.46 -11.09 -3.06
CA VAL A 193 -0.06 -9.89 -2.41
C VAL A 193 1.01 -8.83 -2.46
N ILE A 194 0.62 -7.61 -2.78
CA ILE A 194 1.43 -6.42 -2.57
C ILE A 194 0.63 -5.44 -1.73
N TYR A 195 1.21 -5.01 -0.61
CA TYR A 195 0.70 -3.94 0.24
C TYR A 195 1.58 -2.71 0.05
N VAL A 196 0.97 -1.57 -0.26
CA VAL A 196 1.64 -0.28 -0.45
C VAL A 196 0.75 0.80 0.18
N SER A 197 1.34 1.70 0.98
CA SER A 197 0.64 2.91 1.43
C SER A 197 0.62 3.95 0.32
N ASP A 198 -0.47 4.71 0.19
CA ASP A 198 -0.60 5.77 -0.83
C ASP A 198 0.42 6.90 -0.61
N HIS A 199 0.60 7.32 0.64
CA HIS A 199 1.65 8.25 1.05
C HIS A 199 1.98 8.09 2.54
N GLY A 200 2.98 8.83 3.01
CA GLY A 200 3.31 8.92 4.43
C GLY A 200 2.62 10.10 5.11
N GLN A 201 2.79 10.25 6.42
CA GLN A 201 2.31 11.41 7.18
C GLN A 201 3.36 11.91 8.17
N GLU A 202 3.33 13.22 8.44
CA GLU A 202 4.03 13.80 9.57
C GLU A 202 3.22 13.56 10.86
N VAL A 203 3.92 13.15 11.92
CA VAL A 203 3.37 12.96 13.27
C VAL A 203 4.36 13.42 14.33
N GLY A 204 5.05 14.52 14.05
CA GLY A 204 6.05 15.10 14.97
C GLY A 204 7.48 14.63 14.75
N HIS A 205 7.74 13.82 13.73
CA HIS A 205 9.07 13.26 13.47
C HIS A 205 10.03 14.33 12.96
N GLN A 206 9.68 15.07 11.90
CA GLN A 206 10.57 16.11 11.33
C GLN A 206 10.18 17.52 11.78
N THR A 207 8.89 17.79 11.92
CA THR A 207 8.35 19.10 12.28
C THR A 207 7.32 19.00 13.41
N ASN A 208 7.02 20.11 14.08
CA ASN A 208 5.99 20.17 15.12
C ASN A 208 4.57 20.27 14.50
N LYS A 209 4.24 19.33 13.61
CA LYS A 209 2.98 19.28 12.85
C LYS A 209 2.47 17.83 12.78
N VAL A 210 1.23 17.69 12.29
CA VAL A 210 0.58 16.39 12.04
C VAL A 210 -0.17 16.44 10.72
N GLY A 211 -0.12 15.35 9.95
CA GLY A 211 -0.87 15.15 8.71
C GLY A 211 0.00 15.21 7.46
N HIS A 212 -0.55 15.71 6.35
CA HIS A 212 0.18 15.80 5.08
C HIS A 212 1.45 16.62 5.21
N SER A 213 2.54 16.10 4.65
CA SER A 213 3.86 16.74 4.72
C SER A 213 4.56 16.73 3.36
N PRO A 214 4.08 17.52 2.38
CA PRO A 214 4.67 17.55 1.05
C PRO A 214 6.10 18.11 1.03
N SER A 215 6.53 18.78 2.11
CA SER A 215 7.86 19.39 2.23
C SER A 215 8.86 18.55 3.02
N THR A 216 8.50 17.35 3.47
CA THR A 216 9.41 16.50 4.27
C THR A 216 9.32 15.04 3.88
N ALA A 217 10.38 14.27 4.16
CA ALA A 217 10.43 12.83 3.88
C ALA A 217 9.28 12.02 4.51
N SER A 218 8.75 12.47 5.66
CA SER A 218 7.58 11.86 6.31
C SER A 218 6.35 11.77 5.39
N GLY A 219 6.18 12.70 4.43
CA GLY A 219 5.06 12.64 3.49
C GLY A 219 5.21 11.58 2.38
N TYR A 220 6.42 11.06 2.15
CA TYR A 220 6.72 10.22 1.00
C TYR A 220 7.21 8.83 1.39
N LYS A 221 7.86 8.64 2.54
CA LYS A 221 8.29 7.31 2.97
C LYS A 221 7.08 6.46 3.35
N ILE A 222 6.99 5.27 2.76
CA ILE A 222 5.84 4.38 2.89
C ILE A 222 6.25 2.94 3.18
N PRO A 223 5.43 2.14 3.87
CA PRO A 223 5.62 0.69 3.93
C PRO A 223 5.29 0.06 2.56
N THR A 224 6.08 -0.94 2.18
CA THR A 224 5.79 -1.79 1.02
C THR A 224 6.18 -3.23 1.33
N ILE A 225 5.23 -4.15 1.13
CA ILE A 225 5.40 -5.57 1.43
C ILE A 225 4.92 -6.37 0.22
N ILE A 226 5.70 -7.35 -0.21
CA ILE A 226 5.35 -8.26 -1.31
C ILE A 226 5.39 -9.70 -0.80
N TRP A 227 4.39 -10.48 -1.15
CA TRP A 227 4.38 -11.92 -0.94
C TRP A 227 4.00 -12.65 -2.22
N THR A 228 4.64 -13.80 -2.47
CA THR A 228 4.27 -14.72 -3.56
C THR A 228 4.25 -16.17 -3.06
N SER A 229 3.36 -17.00 -3.59
CA SER A 229 3.22 -18.40 -3.16
C SER A 229 4.47 -19.24 -3.49
N THR A 230 5.09 -18.97 -4.62
CA THR A 230 6.28 -19.67 -5.14
C THR A 230 7.61 -19.08 -4.65
N GLY A 231 7.58 -17.92 -3.98
CA GLY A 231 8.76 -17.08 -3.82
C GLY A 231 9.13 -16.35 -5.11
N THR A 232 10.18 -15.53 -5.03
CA THR A 232 10.75 -14.86 -6.19
C THR A 232 11.99 -15.65 -6.63
N ASP A 233 11.98 -16.16 -7.86
CA ASP A 233 13.09 -16.93 -8.43
C ASP A 233 14.26 -16.00 -8.77
N VAL A 234 15.02 -15.56 -7.75
CA VAL A 234 16.09 -14.58 -7.95
C VAL A 234 17.37 -15.04 -7.27
N ALA A 235 18.12 -15.85 -8.02
CA ALA A 235 19.54 -16.15 -7.81
C ALA A 235 20.47 -14.90 -7.86
N SER A 236 19.98 -13.67 -7.68
CA SER A 236 20.82 -12.49 -7.51
C SER A 236 20.12 -11.32 -6.78
N LYS A 237 20.68 -10.93 -5.63
CA LYS A 237 20.48 -9.66 -4.89
C LYS A 237 19.26 -9.56 -3.95
N ASN A 238 19.51 -8.85 -2.86
CA ASN A 238 18.57 -8.50 -1.80
C ASN A 238 17.45 -7.58 -2.34
N ILE A 239 16.35 -8.14 -2.87
CA ILE A 239 15.20 -7.36 -3.39
C ILE A 239 14.67 -6.40 -2.32
N SER A 240 14.67 -6.83 -1.05
CA SER A 240 14.26 -6.02 0.10
C SER A 240 15.05 -4.73 0.27
N ASP A 241 16.28 -4.65 -0.25
CA ASP A 241 17.12 -3.46 -0.19
C ASP A 241 16.99 -2.55 -1.43
N ARG A 242 16.34 -3.03 -2.51
CA ARG A 242 16.12 -2.23 -3.72
C ARG A 242 15.23 -1.03 -3.38
N PRO A 243 15.56 0.18 -3.88
CA PRO A 243 14.67 1.32 -3.74
C PRO A 243 13.40 1.12 -4.57
N PHE A 244 12.24 1.55 -4.08
CA PHE A 244 10.93 1.43 -4.71
C PHE A 244 10.25 2.79 -4.80
N ARG A 245 9.63 3.09 -5.94
CA ARG A 245 8.78 4.26 -6.15
C ARG A 245 7.37 3.80 -6.49
N ALA A 246 6.38 4.33 -5.79
CA ALA A 246 5.03 3.77 -5.83
C ALA A 246 4.27 4.07 -7.14
N ASP A 247 4.65 5.11 -7.89
CA ASP A 247 4.14 5.32 -9.25
C ASP A 247 4.61 4.25 -10.25
N TRP A 248 5.50 3.34 -9.84
CA TRP A 248 5.84 2.14 -10.60
C TRP A 248 5.09 0.88 -10.13
N LEU A 249 4.10 1.02 -9.24
CA LEU A 249 3.32 -0.10 -8.72
C LEU A 249 2.66 -0.91 -9.84
N ALA A 250 2.03 -0.27 -10.83
CA ALA A 250 1.39 -0.94 -11.96
C ALA A 250 2.35 -1.86 -12.75
N TRP A 251 3.64 -1.51 -12.88
CA TRP A 251 4.66 -2.36 -13.52
C TRP A 251 4.95 -3.61 -12.70
N THR A 252 5.09 -3.45 -11.38
CA THR A 252 5.30 -4.58 -10.45
C THR A 252 4.08 -5.50 -10.42
N MET A 253 2.86 -4.94 -10.39
CA MET A 253 1.61 -5.69 -10.48
C MET A 253 1.50 -6.47 -11.80
N SER A 254 1.95 -5.88 -12.91
CA SER A 254 1.98 -6.55 -14.21
C SER A 254 2.91 -7.76 -14.21
N ASP A 255 4.05 -7.68 -13.53
CA ASP A 255 4.99 -8.80 -13.43
C ASP A 255 4.45 -9.91 -12.53
N LEU A 256 3.83 -9.55 -11.39
CA LEU A 256 3.13 -10.49 -10.51
C LEU A 256 1.97 -11.22 -11.22
N MET A 257 1.26 -10.54 -12.12
CA MET A 257 0.18 -11.13 -12.92
C MET A 257 0.68 -11.73 -14.26
N ALA A 258 1.98 -11.73 -14.52
CA ALA A 258 2.56 -12.16 -15.80
C ALA A 258 1.95 -11.49 -17.05
N LEU A 259 1.45 -10.26 -16.93
CA LEU A 259 0.89 -9.48 -18.03
C LEU A 259 1.98 -8.97 -18.97
N ARG A 260 1.77 -9.08 -20.28
CA ARG A 260 2.73 -8.64 -21.31
C ARG A 260 2.00 -7.91 -22.45
N TRP A 261 2.57 -6.81 -22.90
CA TRP A 261 2.08 -6.01 -24.04
C TRP A 261 3.26 -5.26 -24.69
N ASN A 262 3.03 -4.59 -25.83
CA ASN A 262 4.08 -3.97 -26.63
C ASN A 262 4.94 -2.92 -25.89
N SER A 263 4.38 -2.23 -24.90
CA SER A 263 5.08 -1.20 -24.12
C SER A 263 5.42 -1.67 -22.70
N TYR A 264 5.39 -2.98 -22.45
CA TYR A 264 5.82 -3.55 -21.18
C TYR A 264 7.31 -3.27 -20.95
N ASP A 265 7.66 -2.71 -19.79
CA ASP A 265 9.03 -2.39 -19.39
C ASP A 265 9.37 -3.14 -18.08
N PRO A 266 10.04 -4.31 -18.17
CA PRO A 266 10.39 -5.10 -16.99
C PRO A 266 11.40 -4.39 -16.08
N SER A 267 12.12 -3.37 -16.56
CA SER A 267 13.10 -2.64 -15.74
C SER A 267 12.44 -1.78 -14.65
N ARG A 268 11.12 -1.58 -14.70
CA ARG A 268 10.33 -0.83 -13.72
C ARG A 268 9.65 -1.71 -12.66
N SER A 269 9.75 -3.03 -12.79
CA SER A 269 9.22 -3.98 -11.79
C SER A 269 10.31 -4.31 -10.76
N ILE A 270 10.07 -4.01 -9.48
CA ILE A 270 11.07 -4.21 -8.42
C ILE A 270 11.46 -5.69 -8.22
N ILE A 271 10.57 -6.61 -8.58
CA ILE A 271 10.80 -8.05 -8.48
C ILE A 271 11.52 -8.63 -9.71
N ASN A 272 11.64 -7.87 -10.79
CA ASN A 272 12.28 -8.33 -12.01
C ASN A 272 13.81 -8.31 -11.88
N SER A 273 14.51 -9.22 -12.54
CA SER A 273 15.98 -9.24 -12.56
C SER A 273 16.57 -8.03 -13.30
N SER A 274 15.83 -7.44 -14.24
CA SER A 274 16.24 -6.27 -15.02
C SER A 274 15.95 -4.92 -14.34
N TYR A 275 15.47 -4.94 -13.08
CA TYR A 275 15.10 -3.73 -12.36
C TYR A 275 16.21 -2.67 -12.37
N SER A 276 15.87 -1.45 -12.77
CA SER A 276 16.78 -0.31 -12.84
C SER A 276 16.17 0.90 -12.15
N TRP A 277 16.80 1.35 -11.07
CA TRP A 277 16.33 2.48 -10.29
C TRP A 277 16.45 3.79 -11.09
N ILE A 278 15.33 4.49 -11.24
CA ILE A 278 15.30 5.89 -11.68
C ILE A 278 14.63 6.68 -10.57
N SER A 279 15.38 7.59 -9.95
CA SER A 279 14.88 8.37 -8.84
C SER A 279 13.64 9.21 -9.21
N PRO A 280 12.59 9.24 -8.39
CA PRO A 280 11.48 10.17 -8.56
C PRO A 280 11.93 11.61 -8.25
N ARG A 281 11.34 12.59 -8.94
CA ARG A 281 11.53 14.00 -8.60
C ARG A 281 10.57 14.37 -7.48
N LEU A 282 11.04 14.35 -6.23
CA LEU A 282 10.28 14.79 -5.07
C LEU A 282 10.69 16.21 -4.63
N PRO A 283 9.77 17.04 -4.09
CA PRO A 283 10.07 18.38 -3.59
C PRO A 283 10.70 18.34 -2.18
N ILE A 284 11.58 17.38 -1.92
CA ILE A 284 12.27 17.15 -0.64
C ILE A 284 13.71 16.74 -0.89
N ASN A 285 14.58 17.00 0.08
CA ASN A 285 15.93 16.45 0.07
C ASN A 285 15.93 15.12 0.82
N ASP A 286 16.17 14.01 0.11
CA ASP A 286 16.32 12.67 0.70
C ASP A 286 17.47 11.94 -0.02
N THR A 287 18.36 11.34 0.78
CA THR A 287 19.63 10.75 0.36
C THR A 287 19.48 9.65 -0.69
N ILE A 288 18.32 8.98 -0.77
CA ILE A 288 18.08 7.91 -1.75
C ILE A 288 17.42 8.47 -3.02
N THR A 289 16.65 9.54 -2.89
CA THR A 289 16.03 10.23 -4.02
C THR A 289 16.99 11.20 -4.73
N GLY A 290 18.13 11.54 -4.12
CA GLY A 290 19.20 12.30 -4.77
C GLY A 290 18.85 13.76 -5.10
N ASN A 291 17.76 14.28 -4.53
CA ASN A 291 17.37 15.70 -4.59
C ASN A 291 17.96 16.49 -3.42
#